data_AF-A0AAU8ED43-F1
#
_entry.id   AF-A0AAU8ED43-F1
#
_cell.length_a   1.000
_cell.length_b   1.000
_cell.length_c   1.000
_cell.angle_alpha   90.00
_cell.angle_beta   90.00
_cell.angle_gamma   90.00
#
_symmetry.space_group_name_H-M   'P 1'
#
loop_
_entity.id
_entity.type
_entity.pdbx_description
1 polymer ?
#
loop_
_entity_poly.entity_id
_entity_poly.type
_entity_poly.pdbx_seq_one_letter_code
_entity_poly.pdbx_strand_id
1 'polypeptide(L)'
;MCTLTHFAHPQKSYLGHSPSLYPLVIRHPELHCQEPAPPRFQVVLAGNAFFHIKEISTGHVRGFRANHNEACALARSLESRLDA
;
A
#
# COMPACT_ATOMS: atom_id res chain seq x y z
N MET A 1 -38.19 -30.63 -8.04
CA MET A 1 -36.81 -30.19 -7.74
C MET A 1 -36.50 -29.05 -8.71
N CYS A 2 -36.14 -27.90 -8.14
CA CYS A 2 -36.39 -26.56 -8.70
C CYS A 2 -35.48 -26.13 -9.86
N THR A 3 -35.98 -25.12 -10.56
CA THR A 3 -35.55 -24.47 -11.80
C THR A 3 -34.24 -23.70 -11.70
N LEU A 4 -33.29 -23.96 -12.61
CA LEU A 4 -32.08 -23.16 -12.77
C LEU A 4 -32.29 -22.17 -13.93
N THR A 5 -32.66 -20.94 -13.58
CA THR A 5 -32.90 -19.86 -14.53
C THR A 5 -31.89 -18.74 -14.31
N HIS A 6 -31.24 -18.31 -15.40
CA HIS A 6 -30.72 -16.95 -15.68
C HIS A 6 -29.46 -16.47 -14.90
N PHE A 7 -28.48 -15.73 -15.44
CA PHE A 7 -28.15 -15.21 -16.78
C PHE A 7 -26.75 -14.57 -16.76
N ALA A 8 -26.34 -14.14 -17.96
CA ALA A 8 -25.13 -13.40 -18.33
C ALA A 8 -24.73 -12.21 -17.44
N HIS A 9 -23.41 -12.02 -17.29
CA HIS A 9 -22.80 -10.73 -16.97
C HIS A 9 -21.90 -10.25 -18.13
N PRO A 10 -22.39 -9.42 -19.06
CA PRO A 10 -21.64 -8.26 -19.51
C PRO A 10 -21.93 -7.12 -18.50
N GLN A 11 -21.14 -6.09 -18.26
CA GLN A 11 -20.28 -5.35 -19.17
C GLN A 11 -19.42 -4.41 -18.30
N LYS A 12 -18.18 -4.15 -18.72
CA LYS A 12 -17.38 -3.00 -18.27
C LYS A 12 -18.14 -1.70 -18.52
N SER A 13 -18.09 -0.73 -17.60
CA SER A 13 -18.10 0.73 -17.85
C SER A 13 -17.90 1.48 -16.52
N TYR A 14 -16.76 2.14 -16.32
CA TYR A 14 -16.53 3.57 -16.58
C TYR A 14 -17.26 4.53 -15.64
N LEU A 15 -16.44 5.32 -14.95
CA LEU A 15 -16.68 6.69 -14.47
C LEU A 15 -17.87 6.99 -13.56
N GLY A 16 -17.52 7.45 -12.36
CA GLY A 16 -18.02 8.73 -11.86
C GLY A 16 -19.23 8.69 -10.93
N HIS A 17 -19.04 9.38 -9.80
CA HIS A 17 -20.06 10.03 -8.97
C HIS A 17 -20.76 9.20 -7.87
N SER A 18 -20.51 9.64 -6.63
CA SER A 18 -21.17 9.29 -5.37
C SER A 18 -22.58 9.91 -5.31
N PRO A 19 -23.55 9.36 -4.54
CA PRO A 19 -23.74 9.85 -3.16
C PRO A 19 -24.22 8.79 -2.14
N SER A 20 -23.67 8.91 -0.91
CA SER A 20 -24.31 8.74 0.41
C SER A 20 -25.58 7.86 0.54
N LEU A 21 -25.44 6.71 1.21
CA LEU A 21 -26.46 6.17 2.13
C LEU A 21 -25.76 5.49 3.33
N TYR A 22 -25.87 6.09 4.52
CA TYR A 22 -25.46 5.49 5.79
C TYR A 22 -26.17 4.15 6.02
N PRO A 23 -25.54 3.18 6.73
CA PRO A 23 -26.14 2.86 8.02
C PRO A 23 -25.16 2.43 9.13
N LEU A 24 -25.57 2.80 10.33
CA LEU A 24 -25.26 2.19 11.63
C LEU A 24 -23.81 2.29 12.13
N VAL A 25 -23.56 3.43 12.77
CA VAL A 25 -22.51 3.65 13.77
C VAL A 25 -22.56 2.54 14.83
N ILE A 26 -21.70 1.54 14.70
CA ILE A 26 -21.18 0.85 15.86
C ILE A 26 -20.09 1.78 16.38
N ARG A 27 -20.34 2.50 17.49
CA ARG A 27 -19.28 3.18 18.23
C ARG A 27 -18.37 2.09 18.80
N HIS A 28 -17.45 1.60 17.98
CA HIS A 28 -16.25 1.00 18.55
C HIS A 28 -15.58 2.09 19.38
N PRO A 29 -15.24 1.84 20.65
CA PRO A 29 -14.42 2.77 21.40
C PRO A 29 -13.21 3.08 20.53
N GLU A 30 -12.87 4.36 20.45
CA GLU A 30 -11.75 4.95 19.74
C GLU A 30 -10.44 4.18 20.01
N LEU A 31 -10.29 3.00 19.41
CA LEU A 31 -9.01 2.43 19.10
C LEU A 31 -8.55 3.30 17.95
N HIS A 32 -8.02 4.47 18.32
CA HIS A 32 -7.02 5.15 17.52
C HIS A 32 -5.92 4.10 17.31
N CYS A 33 -6.09 3.25 16.30
CA CYS A 33 -5.00 2.64 15.60
C CYS A 33 -4.22 3.84 15.13
N GLN A 34 -3.17 4.17 15.87
CA GLN A 34 -2.24 5.21 15.50
C GLN A 34 -1.63 4.71 14.19
N GLU A 35 -2.28 5.09 13.08
CA GLU A 35 -1.94 4.61 11.75
C GLU A 35 -0.46 4.91 11.59
N PRO A 36 0.39 3.87 11.44
CA PRO A 36 1.82 4.09 11.34
C PRO A 36 2.04 5.05 10.18
N ALA A 37 2.86 6.07 10.42
CA ALA A 37 3.18 7.06 9.39
C ALA A 37 3.55 6.35 8.09
N PRO A 38 3.11 6.85 6.93
CA PRO A 38 3.41 6.21 5.67
C PRO A 38 4.94 6.09 5.50
N PRO A 39 5.44 4.94 5.00
CA PRO A 39 6.87 4.77 4.79
C PRO A 39 7.40 5.84 3.84
N ARG A 40 8.64 6.30 4.03
CA ARG A 40 9.29 7.31 3.17
C ARG A 40 10.22 6.66 2.15
N PHE A 41 10.74 5.47 2.45
CA PHE A 41 11.56 4.68 1.53
C PHE A 41 10.83 3.42 1.04
N GLN A 42 11.03 3.12 -0.24
CA GLN A 42 10.54 1.92 -0.92
C GLN A 42 11.72 1.04 -1.33
N VAL A 43 11.62 -0.26 -1.04
CA VAL A 43 12.55 -1.28 -1.53
C VAL A 43 12.00 -1.87 -2.83
N VAL A 44 12.71 -1.68 -3.93
CA VAL A 44 12.29 -2.09 -5.28
C VAL A 44 13.29 -3.09 -5.84
N LEU A 45 12.82 -4.24 -6.32
CA LEU A 45 13.67 -5.20 -7.02
C LEU A 45 14.18 -4.59 -8.34
N ALA A 46 15.48 -4.68 -8.57
CA ALA A 46 16.16 -4.11 -9.73
C ALA A 46 17.05 -5.15 -10.39
N GLY A 47 16.57 -5.72 -11.50
CA GLY A 47 17.29 -6.77 -12.21
C GLY A 47 17.38 -8.06 -11.40
N ASN A 48 18.52 -8.74 -11.47
CA ASN A 48 18.71 -10.04 -10.83
C ASN A 48 19.32 -9.89 -9.43
N ALA A 49 18.54 -10.18 -8.39
CA ALA A 49 19.00 -10.19 -6.99
C ALA A 49 19.63 -8.88 -6.51
N PHE A 50 19.19 -7.73 -7.02
CA PHE A 50 19.50 -6.42 -6.46
C PHE A 50 18.22 -5.68 -6.09
N PHE A 51 18.32 -4.82 -5.08
CA PHE A 51 17.24 -4.03 -4.54
C PHE A 51 17.68 -2.57 -4.45
N HIS A 52 16.90 -1.69 -5.05
CA HIS A 52 17.02 -0.24 -4.90
C HIS A 52 16.26 0.20 -3.66
N ILE A 53 16.86 1.10 -2.88
CA ILE A 53 16.17 1.81 -1.80
C ILE A 53 15.86 3.20 -2.35
N LYS A 54 14.59 3.42 -2.71
CA LYS A 54 14.10 4.64 -3.35
C LYS A 54 13.36 5.50 -2.34
N GLU A 55 13.68 6.78 -2.27
CA GLU A 55 12.85 7.75 -1.54
C GLU A 55 11.56 8.01 -2.32
N ILE A 56 10.42 7.96 -1.63
CA ILE A 56 9.09 8.01 -2.27
C ILE A 56 8.76 9.42 -2.73
N SER A 57 9.11 10.44 -1.93
CA SER A 57 8.82 11.85 -2.22
C SER A 57 9.60 12.37 -3.44
N THR A 58 10.89 12.05 -3.52
CA THR A 58 11.80 12.57 -4.55
C THR A 58 12.00 11.60 -5.72
N GLY A 59 11.76 10.31 -5.48
CA GLY A 59 12.06 9.25 -6.42
C GLY A 59 13.55 8.90 -6.54
N HIS A 60 14.42 9.53 -5.75
CA HIS A 60 15.86 9.28 -5.81
C HIS A 60 16.25 7.97 -5.13
N VAL A 61 17.24 7.29 -5.70
CA VAL A 61 17.81 6.07 -5.10
C VAL A 61 18.84 6.47 -4.05
N ARG A 62 18.64 6.03 -2.81
CA ARG A 62 19.52 6.30 -1.65
C ARG A 62 20.48 5.15 -1.36
N GLY A 63 20.31 4.01 -2.00
CA GLY A 63 21.22 2.87 -1.87
C GLY A 63 20.80 1.63 -2.65
N PHE A 64 21.68 0.64 -2.61
CA PHE A 64 21.53 -0.65 -3.31
C PHE A 64 21.93 -1.79 -2.38
N ARG A 65 21.18 -2.90 -2.38
CA ARG A 65 21.57 -4.12 -1.65
C ARG A 65 21.26 -5.34 -2.49
N ALA A 66 22.03 -6.42 -2.31
CA ALA A 66 21.77 -7.69 -2.99
C ALA A 66 20.75 -8.56 -2.24
N ASN A 67 20.59 -8.32 -0.94
CA ASN A 67 19.61 -9.01 -0.11
C ASN A 67 18.43 -8.10 0.24
N HIS A 68 17.20 -8.62 0.12
CA HIS A 68 15.97 -7.90 0.47
C HIS A 68 15.95 -7.44 1.93
N ASN A 69 16.38 -8.30 2.87
CA ASN A 69 16.37 -7.99 4.29
C ASN A 69 17.36 -6.88 4.63
N GLU A 70 18.54 -6.88 4.00
CA GLU A 70 19.51 -5.80 4.14
C GLU A 70 18.99 -4.49 3.54
N ALA A 71 18.29 -4.56 2.41
CA ALA A 71 17.65 -3.40 1.80
C ALA A 71 16.59 -2.79 2.74
N CYS A 72 15.76 -3.63 3.36
CA CYS A 72 14.77 -3.22 4.35
C CYS A 72 15.42 -2.64 5.61
N ALA A 73 16.51 -3.23 6.11
CA ALA A 73 17.26 -2.70 7.24
C ALA A 73 17.85 -1.31 6.94
N LEU A 74 18.40 -1.12 5.73
CA LEU A 74 18.89 0.18 5.29
C LEU A 74 17.75 1.21 5.22
N ALA A 75 16.61 0.85 4.63
CA ALA A 75 15.46 1.74 4.55
C ALA A 75 15.06 2.26 5.94
N ARG A 76 14.91 1.37 6.94
CA ARG A 76 14.60 1.78 8.33
C ARG A 76 15.65 2.68 8.95
N SER A 77 16.94 2.43 8.68
CA SER A 77 18.03 3.28 9.16
C SER A 77 18.06 4.66 8.49
N LEU A 78 17.55 4.78 7.27
CA LEU A 78 17.37 6.08 6.63
C LEU A 78 16.18 6.82 7.23
N GLU A 79 15.07 6.14 7.54
CA GLU A 79 13.93 6.72 8.25
C GLU A 79 14.38 7.31 9.60
N SER A 80 15.13 6.54 10.40
CA SER A 80 15.60 6.99 11.72
C SER A 80 16.56 8.19 11.68
N ARG A 81 17.19 8.45 10.53
CA ARG A 81 18.08 9.61 10.34
C ARG A 81 17.33 10.88 9.94
N LEU A 82 16.08 10.75 9.48
CA LEU A 82 15.23 11.87 9.13
C LEU A 82 14.31 12.30 10.29
N ASP A 83 14.12 11.43 11.29
CA ASP A 83 13.33 11.67 12.49
C ASP A 83 14.16 12.25 13.67
N ALA A 84 15.49 12.30 13.53
CA ALA A 84 16.43 12.86 14.51
C ALA A 84 16.80 14.31 14.17
#